data_AF-A0A8J6R9J6-F1
#
_entry.id   AF-A0A8J6R9J6-F1
#
_cell.length_a   1.000
_cell.length_b   1.000
_cell.length_c   1.000
_cell.angle_alpha   90.00
_cell.angle_beta   90.00
_cell.angle_gamma   90.00
#
_symmetry.space_group_name_H-M   'P 1'
#
loop_
_entity.id
_entity.type
_entity.pdbx_description
1 polymer ?
#
loop_
_entity_poly.entity_id
_entity_poly.type
_entity_poly.pdbx_seq_one_letter_code
_entity_poly.pdbx_strand_id
1 'polypeptide(L)'
;MMLTIPDVLTSEELNSVVSNLDASDFVDGKTTAGWHAKLVKQNTQLKNEASYSQELKETIKNALRRNPLFQIAVQPRLIHSMLFSLYESGMSYGSHIDNALMGGQEFWRSDVSLTLFLSSPSSYGGGELVIEGVEGETTFKLEAGSAIVYPSSTLHRVNPVTEGVRLVAVAWVQSLVRDPHKREILFDLDVARRALFEKQGKTTEFDLISKSHANLLRQWADA
;
A
#
# COMPACT_ATOMS: atom_id res chain seq x y z
N MET A 1 -12.43 3.10 2.92
CA MET A 1 -11.33 3.72 3.66
C MET A 1 -10.03 3.85 2.86
N MET A 2 -9.39 5.02 2.96
CA MET A 2 -8.02 5.34 2.54
C MET A 2 -7.27 5.85 3.76
N LEU A 3 -6.02 5.43 3.99
CA LEU A 3 -5.31 5.67 5.26
C LEU A 3 -3.80 5.81 5.06
N THR A 4 -3.22 6.86 5.64
CA THR A 4 -1.77 7.01 5.78
C THR A 4 -1.28 6.25 7.02
N ILE A 5 -0.17 5.55 6.88
CA ILE A 5 0.46 4.76 7.94
C ILE A 5 1.90 5.26 8.08
N PRO A 6 2.19 6.10 9.09
CA PRO A 6 3.54 6.59 9.32
C PRO A 6 4.45 5.46 9.82
N ASP A 7 5.76 5.63 9.61
CA ASP A 7 6.80 4.82 10.24
C ASP A 7 6.62 3.30 10.07
N VAL A 8 6.23 2.86 8.87
CA VAL A 8 6.13 1.42 8.56
C VAL A 8 7.52 0.80 8.64
N LEU A 9 8.48 1.40 7.95
CA LEU A 9 9.90 1.01 8.06
C LEU A 9 10.58 1.82 9.16
N THR A 10 11.43 1.17 9.94
CA THR A 10 12.41 1.91 10.75
C THR A 10 13.45 2.58 9.84
N SER A 11 14.17 3.57 10.37
CA SER A 11 15.26 4.21 9.62
C SER A 11 16.33 3.20 9.17
N GLU A 12 16.60 2.18 9.98
CA GLU A 12 17.55 1.10 9.65
C GLU A 12 17.03 0.22 8.51
N GLU A 13 15.76 -0.22 8.57
CA GLU A 13 15.13 -1.01 7.52
C GLU A 13 15.03 -0.21 6.21
N LEU A 14 14.66 1.07 6.29
CA LEU A 14 14.60 1.98 5.14
C LEU A 14 15.97 2.13 4.47
N ASN A 15 17.00 2.42 5.25
CA ASN A 15 18.37 2.55 4.75
C ASN A 15 18.86 1.23 4.13
N SER A 16 18.55 0.10 4.77
CA SER A 16 18.89 -1.23 4.24
C SER A 16 18.19 -1.49 2.89
N VAL A 17 16.89 -1.23 2.80
CA VAL A 17 16.15 -1.41 1.54
C VAL A 17 16.68 -0.50 0.44
N VAL A 18 16.90 0.79 0.71
CA VAL A 18 17.33 1.75 -0.32
C VAL A 18 18.76 1.47 -0.78
N SER A 19 19.69 1.16 0.14
CA SER A 19 21.12 0.93 -0.21
C SER A 19 21.37 -0.37 -0.97
N ASN A 20 20.48 -1.36 -0.84
CA ASN A 20 20.59 -2.63 -1.56
C ASN A 20 19.90 -2.63 -2.93
N LEU A 21 19.17 -1.56 -3.29
CA LEU A 21 18.58 -1.43 -4.62
C LEU A 21 19.65 -0.97 -5.62
N ASP A 22 19.93 -1.78 -6.62
CA ASP A 22 20.84 -1.42 -7.72
C ASP A 22 20.07 -0.75 -8.85
N ALA A 23 20.43 0.51 -9.16
CA ALA A 23 19.80 1.27 -10.23
C ALA A 23 19.93 0.60 -11.61
N SER A 24 20.97 -0.19 -11.84
CA SER A 24 21.19 -0.90 -13.11
C SER A 24 20.18 -2.04 -13.37
N ASP A 25 19.46 -2.46 -12.33
CA ASP A 25 18.44 -3.51 -12.41
C ASP A 25 17.03 -2.98 -12.66
N PHE A 26 16.87 -1.66 -12.80
CA PHE A 26 15.60 -1.04 -13.14
C PHE A 26 15.39 -1.04 -14.66
N VAL A 27 14.29 -1.66 -15.10
CA VAL A 27 13.89 -1.79 -16.51
C VAL A 27 12.57 -1.08 -16.79
N ASP A 28 12.19 -0.91 -18.06
CA ASP A 28 10.93 -0.25 -18.43
C ASP A 28 9.72 -0.90 -17.75
N GLY A 29 9.01 -0.11 -16.94
CA GLY A 29 7.87 -0.57 -16.15
C GLY A 29 6.61 -0.86 -16.97
N LYS A 30 6.56 -0.54 -18.27
CA LYS A 30 5.45 -0.95 -19.16
C LYS A 30 5.26 -2.46 -19.23
N THR A 31 6.28 -3.24 -18.90
CA THR A 31 6.19 -4.70 -18.88
C THR A 31 5.16 -5.23 -17.87
N THR A 32 4.93 -4.52 -16.76
CA THR A 32 4.06 -4.96 -15.66
C THR A 32 2.67 -4.30 -15.64
N ALA A 33 2.41 -3.33 -16.52
CA ALA A 33 1.13 -2.63 -16.52
C ALA A 33 0.04 -3.45 -17.24
N GLY A 34 -1.23 -3.26 -16.83
CA GLY A 34 -2.38 -3.76 -17.60
C GLY A 34 -2.41 -3.19 -19.01
N TRP A 35 -3.05 -3.88 -19.95
CA TRP A 35 -2.97 -3.58 -21.38
C TRP A 35 -3.31 -2.12 -21.76
N HIS A 36 -4.27 -1.51 -21.09
CA HIS A 36 -4.61 -0.09 -21.26
C HIS A 36 -3.61 0.86 -20.57
N ALA A 37 -3.15 0.50 -19.38
CA ALA A 37 -2.31 1.35 -18.54
C ALA A 37 -0.87 1.48 -19.07
N LYS A 38 -0.41 0.50 -19.89
CA LYS A 38 0.89 0.56 -20.58
C LYS A 38 1.09 1.83 -21.41
N LEU A 39 0.01 2.39 -21.96
CA LEU A 39 0.05 3.56 -22.84
C LEU A 39 0.40 4.84 -22.10
N VAL A 40 0.11 4.89 -20.79
CA VAL A 40 0.28 6.08 -19.95
C VAL A 40 1.33 5.89 -18.86
N LYS A 41 2.07 4.77 -18.88
CA LYS A 41 3.13 4.47 -17.92
C LYS A 41 4.50 4.83 -18.47
N GLN A 42 5.19 5.71 -17.76
CA GLN A 42 6.57 6.12 -18.04
C GLN A 42 7.34 6.07 -16.73
N ASN A 43 7.86 4.90 -16.38
CA ASN A 43 8.71 4.72 -15.21
C ASN A 43 9.64 3.52 -15.42
N THR A 44 10.51 3.27 -14.46
CA THR A 44 11.27 2.03 -14.39
C THR A 44 10.91 1.24 -13.15
N GLN A 45 11.10 -0.08 -13.21
CA GLN A 45 10.84 -0.98 -12.10
C GLN A 45 11.94 -2.01 -11.98
N LEU A 46 12.21 -2.43 -10.75
CA LEU A 46 13.19 -3.46 -10.48
C LEU A 46 12.80 -4.75 -11.21
N LYS A 47 13.74 -5.34 -11.96
CA LYS A 47 13.55 -6.61 -12.65
C LYS A 47 13.12 -7.71 -11.68
N ASN A 48 12.21 -8.59 -12.12
CA ASN A 48 11.67 -9.64 -11.26
C ASN A 48 12.72 -10.67 -10.85
N GLU A 49 13.76 -10.85 -11.66
CA GLU A 49 14.82 -11.85 -11.51
C GLU A 49 15.99 -11.36 -10.64
N ALA A 50 15.94 -10.13 -10.11
CA ALA A 50 16.94 -9.63 -9.18
C ALA A 50 16.97 -10.52 -7.92
N SER A 51 18.10 -11.19 -7.69
CA SER A 51 18.26 -12.21 -6.65
C SER A 51 18.01 -11.66 -5.24
N TYR A 52 18.36 -10.40 -4.99
CA TYR A 52 18.15 -9.70 -3.73
C TYR A 52 16.72 -9.19 -3.52
N SER A 53 15.89 -9.14 -4.57
CA SER A 53 14.56 -8.50 -4.50
C SER A 53 13.62 -9.20 -3.52
N GLN A 54 13.75 -10.52 -3.34
CA GLN A 54 12.90 -11.28 -2.43
C GLN A 54 13.17 -10.92 -0.97
N GLU A 55 14.44 -10.74 -0.60
CA GLU A 55 14.82 -10.35 0.76
C GLU A 55 14.26 -8.95 1.09
N LEU A 56 14.40 -7.99 0.17
CA LEU A 56 13.84 -6.64 0.35
C LEU A 56 12.31 -6.66 0.49
N LYS A 57 11.63 -7.48 -0.33
CA LYS A 57 10.17 -7.65 -0.24
C LYS A 57 9.76 -8.27 1.09
N GLU A 58 10.48 -9.26 1.60
CA GLU A 58 10.17 -9.86 2.91
C GLU A 58 10.43 -8.90 4.07
N THR A 59 11.47 -8.07 4.01
CA THR A 59 11.68 -6.97 4.98
C THR A 59 10.45 -6.06 5.04
N ILE A 60 9.96 -5.58 3.89
CA ILE A 60 8.77 -4.72 3.84
C ILE A 60 7.51 -5.47 4.31
N LYS A 61 7.29 -6.72 3.88
CA LYS A 61 6.14 -7.50 4.33
C LYS A 61 6.16 -7.73 5.83
N ASN A 62 7.32 -7.98 6.43
CA ASN A 62 7.46 -8.16 7.87
C ASN A 62 7.18 -6.86 8.62
N ALA A 63 7.68 -5.72 8.11
CA ALA A 63 7.36 -4.39 8.63
C ALA A 63 5.85 -4.09 8.59
N LEU A 64 5.16 -4.43 7.50
CA LEU A 64 3.71 -4.31 7.38
C LEU A 64 2.97 -5.27 8.33
N ARG A 65 3.43 -6.52 8.45
CA ARG A 65 2.84 -7.53 9.36
C ARG A 65 2.94 -7.10 10.83
N ARG A 66 4.04 -6.46 11.24
CA ARG A 66 4.23 -5.98 12.61
C ARG A 66 3.50 -4.66 12.92
N ASN A 67 3.08 -3.90 11.91
CA ASN A 67 2.42 -2.61 12.11
C ASN A 67 0.94 -2.80 12.54
N PRO A 68 0.55 -2.40 13.77
CA PRO A 68 -0.80 -2.65 14.27
C PRO A 68 -1.90 -1.93 13.47
N LEU A 69 -1.61 -0.70 13.00
CA LEU A 69 -2.56 0.09 12.23
C LEU A 69 -2.86 -0.57 10.89
N PHE A 70 -1.83 -1.09 10.21
CA PHE A 70 -1.98 -1.86 8.98
C PHE A 70 -2.82 -3.13 9.19
N GLN A 71 -2.57 -3.87 10.28
CA GLN A 71 -3.32 -5.10 10.57
C GLN A 71 -4.82 -4.84 10.74
N ILE A 72 -5.21 -3.78 11.47
CA ILE A 72 -6.63 -3.50 11.74
C ILE A 72 -7.33 -2.83 10.55
N ALA A 73 -6.62 -1.98 9.80
CA ALA A 73 -7.17 -1.25 8.68
C ALA A 73 -7.33 -2.13 7.42
N VAL A 74 -6.34 -2.99 7.15
CA VAL A 74 -6.25 -3.76 5.90
C VAL A 74 -6.69 -5.21 6.10
N GLN A 75 -6.47 -5.79 7.28
CA GLN A 75 -6.77 -7.20 7.59
C GLN A 75 -6.19 -8.16 6.53
N PRO A 76 -4.86 -8.15 6.34
CA PRO A 76 -4.22 -8.81 5.22
C PRO A 76 -4.35 -10.33 5.31
N ARG A 77 -4.93 -10.96 4.27
CA ARG A 77 -4.78 -12.40 4.03
C ARG A 77 -3.45 -12.67 3.34
N LEU A 78 -3.15 -11.88 2.31
CA LEU A 78 -1.94 -12.01 1.50
C LEU A 78 -1.49 -10.65 0.97
N ILE A 79 -0.20 -10.33 1.16
CA ILE A 79 0.48 -9.20 0.51
C ILE A 79 1.21 -9.77 -0.71
N HIS A 80 0.81 -9.36 -1.91
CA HIS A 80 1.27 -9.94 -3.17
C HIS A 80 1.72 -8.89 -4.18
N SER A 81 2.32 -9.37 -5.27
CA SER A 81 2.72 -8.58 -6.44
C SER A 81 3.55 -7.33 -6.11
N MET A 82 4.38 -7.37 -5.06
CA MET A 82 5.17 -6.20 -4.67
C MET A 82 6.24 -5.85 -5.73
N LEU A 83 6.31 -4.58 -6.09
CA LEU A 83 7.23 -4.02 -7.08
C LEU A 83 7.93 -2.79 -6.51
N PHE A 84 9.21 -2.62 -6.83
CA PHE A 84 9.92 -1.36 -6.62
C PHE A 84 9.82 -0.53 -7.89
N SER A 85 9.37 0.72 -7.77
CA SER A 85 9.17 1.62 -8.90
C SER A 85 9.96 2.90 -8.71
N LEU A 86 10.66 3.30 -9.75
CA LEU A 86 11.52 4.48 -9.80
C LEU A 86 11.00 5.43 -10.89
N TYR A 87 10.93 6.71 -10.55
CA TYR A 87 10.53 7.78 -11.45
C TYR A 87 11.59 8.88 -11.40
N GLU A 88 12.19 9.17 -12.54
CA GLU A 88 13.13 10.28 -12.75
C GLU A 88 12.40 11.49 -13.36
N SER A 89 13.11 12.61 -13.53
CA SER A 89 12.53 13.80 -14.17
C SER A 89 11.86 13.46 -15.53
N GLY A 90 10.62 13.92 -15.70
CA GLY A 90 9.77 13.64 -16.86
C GLY A 90 8.95 12.35 -16.78
N MET A 91 9.30 11.41 -15.89
CA MET A 91 8.57 10.16 -15.70
C MET A 91 7.26 10.37 -14.95
N SER A 92 6.23 9.61 -15.30
CA SER A 92 4.88 9.70 -14.75
C SER A 92 4.11 8.40 -14.95
N TYR A 93 2.93 8.30 -14.34
CA TYR A 93 2.00 7.23 -14.66
C TYR A 93 0.59 7.82 -14.70
N GLY A 94 0.02 7.96 -15.90
CA GLY A 94 -1.30 8.57 -16.08
C GLY A 94 -2.43 7.80 -15.42
N SER A 95 -3.61 8.41 -15.45
CA SER A 95 -4.82 7.93 -14.75
C SER A 95 -5.18 6.50 -15.16
N HIS A 96 -5.28 5.62 -14.17
CA HIS A 96 -5.60 4.20 -14.34
C HIS A 96 -6.21 3.58 -13.09
N ILE A 97 -6.75 2.39 -13.27
CA ILE A 97 -7.20 1.49 -12.21
C ILE A 97 -6.35 0.23 -12.24
N ASP A 98 -6.12 -0.38 -11.08
CA ASP A 98 -5.39 -1.62 -10.98
C ASP A 98 -6.21 -2.80 -11.51
N ASN A 99 -5.52 -3.84 -11.99
CA ASN A 99 -6.19 -5.08 -12.36
C ASN A 99 -6.82 -5.71 -11.11
N ALA A 100 -8.13 -6.03 -11.16
CA ALA A 100 -8.87 -6.61 -10.04
C ALA A 100 -8.35 -7.99 -9.60
N LEU A 101 -7.73 -8.73 -10.52
CA LEU A 101 -7.08 -10.02 -10.28
C LEU A 101 -5.65 -9.96 -10.78
N MET A 102 -4.71 -10.33 -9.92
CA MET A 102 -3.27 -10.33 -10.19
C MET A 102 -2.64 -11.67 -9.83
N GLY A 103 -1.55 -12.02 -10.51
CA GLY A 103 -0.85 -13.28 -10.27
C GLY A 103 -0.48 -13.94 -11.59
N GLY A 104 -0.43 -15.27 -11.59
CA GLY A 104 -0.05 -16.07 -12.73
C GLY A 104 -0.83 -17.36 -12.75
N GLN A 105 -0.22 -18.44 -12.24
CA GLN A 105 -0.90 -19.74 -12.10
C GLN A 105 -2.08 -19.68 -11.13
N GLU A 106 -1.93 -18.90 -10.05
CA GLU A 106 -3.02 -18.54 -9.15
C GLU A 106 -3.32 -17.04 -9.27
N PHE A 107 -4.59 -16.69 -9.14
CA PHE A 107 -5.06 -15.30 -9.12
C PHE A 107 -5.42 -14.89 -7.70
N TRP A 108 -4.89 -13.75 -7.29
CA TRP A 108 -5.22 -13.06 -6.05
C TRP A 108 -5.96 -11.78 -6.34
N ARG A 109 -6.86 -11.44 -5.43
CA ARG A 109 -7.70 -10.24 -5.54
C ARG A 109 -6.92 -9.03 -5.03
N SER A 110 -6.89 -7.95 -5.80
CA SER A 110 -6.33 -6.66 -5.38
C SER A 110 -7.42 -5.86 -4.67
N ASP A 111 -7.60 -6.07 -3.37
CA ASP A 111 -8.62 -5.31 -2.62
C ASP A 111 -8.11 -3.94 -2.20
N VAL A 112 -6.83 -3.88 -1.85
CA VAL A 112 -6.16 -2.70 -1.32
C VAL A 112 -4.83 -2.53 -2.04
N SER A 113 -4.62 -1.35 -2.59
CA SER A 113 -3.35 -0.90 -3.13
C SER A 113 -2.55 -0.22 -2.03
N LEU A 114 -1.25 -0.44 -2.03
CA LEU A 114 -0.31 0.11 -1.07
C LEU A 114 0.82 0.80 -1.83
N THR A 115 1.17 2.01 -1.40
CA THR A 115 2.40 2.70 -1.81
C THR A 115 3.20 3.05 -0.57
N LEU A 116 4.37 2.44 -0.43
CA LEU A 116 5.39 2.75 0.58
C LEU A 116 6.43 3.67 -0.04
N PHE A 117 6.60 4.86 0.55
CA PHE A 117 7.54 5.86 0.07
C PHE A 117 8.96 5.50 0.53
N LEU A 118 9.92 5.50 -0.40
CA LEU A 118 11.33 5.20 -0.10
C LEU A 118 12.24 6.41 -0.32
N SER A 119 11.83 7.39 -1.14
CA SER A 119 12.45 8.71 -1.22
C SER A 119 11.77 9.70 -0.27
N SER A 120 12.56 10.60 0.34
CA SER A 120 12.01 11.72 1.11
C SER A 120 11.23 12.67 0.18
N PRO A 121 10.08 13.22 0.60
CA PRO A 121 9.29 14.13 -0.24
C PRO A 121 10.05 15.42 -0.59
N SER A 122 11.07 15.79 0.20
CA SER A 122 11.92 16.95 -0.07
C SER A 122 13.04 16.68 -1.10
N SER A 123 13.30 15.41 -1.46
CA SER A 123 14.40 15.04 -2.37
C SER A 123 13.99 14.97 -3.85
N TYR A 124 12.73 15.25 -4.18
CA TYR A 124 12.22 15.28 -5.55
C TYR A 124 11.07 16.29 -5.69
N GLY A 125 10.89 16.87 -6.86
CA GLY A 125 9.77 17.74 -7.22
C GLY A 125 8.70 17.00 -8.01
N GLY A 126 7.43 17.40 -7.88
CA GLY A 126 6.30 16.67 -8.45
C GLY A 126 6.18 15.24 -7.89
N GLY A 127 5.74 14.29 -8.73
CA GLY A 127 5.69 12.88 -8.36
C GLY A 127 4.63 12.51 -7.33
N GLU A 128 3.62 13.36 -7.11
CA GLU A 128 2.53 13.07 -6.19
C GLU A 128 1.73 11.85 -6.69
N LEU A 129 1.38 10.95 -5.78
CA LEU A 129 0.31 10.00 -6.04
C LEU A 129 -1.02 10.75 -5.93
N VAL A 130 -1.76 10.85 -7.02
CA VAL A 130 -3.08 11.49 -7.06
C VAL A 130 -4.15 10.43 -7.09
N ILE A 131 -5.06 10.48 -6.13
CA ILE A 131 -6.26 9.66 -6.06
C ILE A 131 -7.44 10.50 -6.51
N GLU A 132 -8.16 10.04 -7.53
CA GLU A 132 -9.31 10.73 -8.11
C GLU A 132 -10.60 10.26 -7.45
N GLY A 133 -11.30 11.19 -6.81
CA GLY A 133 -12.60 10.98 -6.19
C GLY A 133 -13.71 11.78 -6.90
N VAL A 134 -14.96 11.49 -6.52
CA VAL A 134 -16.14 12.17 -7.11
C VAL A 134 -16.12 13.68 -6.81
N GLU A 135 -15.63 14.07 -5.64
CA GLU A 135 -15.60 15.47 -5.18
C GLU A 135 -14.29 16.20 -5.51
N GLY A 136 -13.34 15.52 -6.16
CA GLY A 136 -12.05 16.08 -6.53
C GLY A 136 -10.89 15.13 -6.31
N GLU A 137 -9.69 15.68 -6.35
CA GLU A 137 -8.44 14.93 -6.29
C GLU A 137 -7.78 15.06 -4.90
N THR A 138 -7.20 13.98 -4.40
CA THR A 138 -6.35 14.00 -3.21
C THR A 138 -4.93 13.59 -3.58
N THR A 139 -3.94 14.39 -3.18
CA THR A 139 -2.53 14.17 -3.52
C THR A 139 -1.73 13.68 -2.33
N PHE A 140 -0.87 12.69 -2.54
CA PHE A 140 -0.01 12.09 -1.51
C PHE A 140 1.46 12.11 -1.90
N LYS A 141 2.27 12.61 -0.97
CA LYS A 141 3.72 12.64 -1.04
C LYS A 141 4.27 12.56 0.39
N LEU A 142 4.41 11.33 0.91
CA LEU A 142 4.69 11.08 2.32
C LEU A 142 6.19 11.01 2.61
N GLU A 143 6.53 11.13 3.90
CA GLU A 143 7.88 10.85 4.40
C GLU A 143 8.35 9.44 4.05
N ALA A 144 9.64 9.28 3.80
CA ALA A 144 10.23 7.99 3.50
C ALA A 144 10.02 7.02 4.68
N GLY A 145 9.67 5.76 4.39
CA GLY A 145 9.27 4.76 5.38
C GLY A 145 7.78 4.80 5.74
N SER A 146 7.02 5.80 5.28
CA SER A 146 5.56 5.86 5.46
C SER A 146 4.81 5.28 4.26
N ALA A 147 3.61 4.76 4.49
CA ALA A 147 2.76 4.18 3.46
C ALA A 147 1.40 4.86 3.35
N ILE A 148 0.78 4.76 2.18
CA ILE A 148 -0.65 5.02 1.96
C ILE A 148 -1.30 3.74 1.48
N VAL A 149 -2.47 3.42 2.02
CA VAL A 149 -3.34 2.33 1.56
C VAL A 149 -4.67 2.89 1.08
N TYR A 150 -5.17 2.35 -0.02
CA TYR A 150 -6.42 2.80 -0.64
C TYR A 150 -7.07 1.64 -1.42
N PRO A 151 -8.39 1.69 -1.69
CA PRO A 151 -9.04 0.66 -2.50
C PRO A 151 -8.40 0.59 -3.89
N SER A 152 -8.05 -0.60 -4.36
CA SER A 152 -7.48 -0.77 -5.71
C SER A 152 -8.47 -0.42 -6.83
N SER A 153 -9.75 -0.31 -6.49
CA SER A 153 -10.81 0.14 -7.38
C SER A 153 -10.78 1.66 -7.66
N THR A 154 -9.94 2.43 -6.98
CA THR A 154 -9.90 3.88 -7.12
C THR A 154 -9.02 4.30 -8.29
N LEU A 155 -9.52 5.22 -9.10
CA LEU A 155 -8.78 5.82 -10.19
C LEU A 155 -7.63 6.66 -9.62
N HIS A 156 -6.42 6.46 -10.14
CA HIS A 156 -5.25 7.12 -9.61
C HIS A 156 -4.15 7.31 -10.66
N ARG A 157 -3.23 8.22 -10.37
CA ARG A 157 -2.07 8.52 -11.21
C ARG A 157 -0.86 8.94 -10.38
N VAL A 158 0.30 8.94 -11.00
CA VAL A 158 1.51 9.58 -10.48
C VAL A 158 1.81 10.78 -11.38
N ASN A 159 1.74 11.98 -10.81
CA ASN A 159 2.13 13.20 -11.51
C ASN A 159 3.58 13.12 -12.01
N PRO A 160 3.95 13.87 -13.05
CA PRO A 160 5.35 13.93 -13.49
C PRO A 160 6.29 14.30 -12.35
N VAL A 161 7.39 13.56 -12.22
CA VAL A 161 8.53 14.01 -11.41
C VAL A 161 9.21 15.12 -12.19
N THR A 162 9.46 16.26 -11.57
CA THR A 162 10.09 17.42 -12.22
C THR A 162 11.59 17.47 -11.97
N GLU A 163 12.04 17.01 -10.81
CA GLU A 163 13.44 16.97 -10.40
C GLU A 163 13.66 15.85 -9.38
N GLY A 164 14.90 15.38 -9.24
CA GLY A 164 15.25 14.30 -8.31
C GLY A 164 14.69 12.93 -8.75
N VAL A 165 14.61 12.02 -7.78
CA VAL A 165 14.18 10.63 -8.01
C VAL A 165 13.16 10.22 -6.97
N ARG A 166 11.97 9.79 -7.44
CA ARG A 166 10.93 9.21 -6.61
C ARG A 166 11.04 7.69 -6.66
N LEU A 167 11.42 7.10 -5.52
CA LEU A 167 11.48 5.67 -5.32
C LEU A 167 10.36 5.23 -4.37
N VAL A 168 9.62 4.20 -4.75
CA VAL A 168 8.53 3.63 -3.95
C VAL A 168 8.51 2.10 -4.06
N ALA A 169 8.02 1.43 -3.02
CA ALA A 169 7.53 0.06 -3.14
C ALA A 169 6.00 0.11 -3.26
N VAL A 170 5.45 -0.47 -4.31
CA VAL A 170 4.01 -0.67 -4.48
C VAL A 170 3.67 -2.14 -4.25
N ALA A 171 2.54 -2.41 -3.62
CA ALA A 171 2.05 -3.76 -3.39
C ALA A 171 0.53 -3.78 -3.41
N TRP A 172 -0.01 -4.99 -3.55
CA TRP A 172 -1.44 -5.23 -3.44
C TRP A 172 -1.71 -6.22 -2.32
N VAL A 173 -2.89 -6.08 -1.73
CA VAL A 173 -3.32 -6.92 -0.62
C VAL A 173 -4.66 -7.54 -0.96
N GLN A 174 -4.70 -8.86 -0.87
CA GLN A 174 -5.96 -9.58 -0.69
C GLN A 174 -6.30 -9.51 0.79
N SER A 175 -7.37 -8.81 1.13
CA SER A 175 -7.87 -8.73 2.49
C SER A 175 -8.69 -9.97 2.84
N LEU A 176 -8.71 -10.33 4.12
CA LEU A 176 -9.67 -11.28 4.67
C LEU A 176 -11.10 -10.78 4.42
N VAL A 177 -11.35 -9.47 4.46
CA VAL A 177 -12.67 -8.88 4.26
C VAL A 177 -12.70 -8.15 2.93
N ARG A 178 -13.42 -8.70 1.94
CA ARG A 178 -13.47 -8.17 0.56
C ARG A 178 -14.01 -6.75 0.44
N ASP A 179 -15.11 -6.47 1.12
CA ASP A 179 -15.84 -5.21 0.99
C ASP A 179 -15.15 -4.09 1.77
N PRO A 180 -14.76 -2.98 1.11
CA PRO A 180 -14.10 -1.86 1.79
C PRO A 180 -14.96 -1.21 2.89
N HIS A 181 -16.29 -1.19 2.77
CA HIS A 181 -17.16 -0.61 3.79
C HIS A 181 -17.23 -1.50 5.04
N LYS A 182 -17.23 -2.83 4.84
CA LYS A 182 -17.16 -3.79 5.95
C LYS A 182 -15.82 -3.70 6.69
N ARG A 183 -14.72 -3.50 5.96
CA ARG A 183 -13.40 -3.22 6.56
C ARG A 183 -13.42 -1.96 7.41
N GLU A 184 -14.04 -0.90 6.90
CA GLU A 184 -14.15 0.38 7.59
C GLU A 184 -14.97 0.27 8.88
N ILE A 185 -16.13 -0.42 8.85
CA ILE A 185 -16.91 -0.69 10.07
C ILE A 185 -16.09 -1.47 11.11
N LEU A 186 -15.34 -2.49 10.68
CA LEU A 186 -14.47 -3.25 11.60
C LEU A 186 -13.36 -2.37 12.17
N PHE A 187 -12.75 -1.54 11.35
CA PHE A 187 -11.72 -0.59 11.77
C PHE A 187 -12.24 0.39 12.83
N ASP A 188 -13.40 1.02 12.61
CA ASP A 188 -14.01 1.95 13.56
C ASP A 188 -14.33 1.29 14.90
N LEU A 189 -14.86 0.06 14.88
CA LEU A 189 -15.12 -0.72 16.08
C LEU A 189 -13.82 -1.07 16.83
N ASP A 190 -12.72 -1.35 16.10
CA ASP A 190 -11.41 -1.63 16.68
C ASP A 190 -10.79 -0.39 17.35
N VAL A 191 -10.89 0.76 16.69
CA VAL A 191 -10.46 2.06 17.24
C VAL A 191 -11.27 2.38 18.50
N ALA A 192 -12.60 2.28 18.43
CA ALA A 192 -13.49 2.59 19.54
C ALA A 192 -13.24 1.68 20.75
N ARG A 193 -13.11 0.35 20.56
CA ARG A 193 -12.87 -0.58 21.67
C ARG A 193 -11.50 -0.36 22.31
N ARG A 194 -10.45 -0.03 21.54
CA ARG A 194 -9.12 0.26 22.09
C ARG A 194 -9.13 1.54 22.90
N ALA A 195 -9.73 2.61 22.38
CA ALA A 195 -9.86 3.87 23.09
C ALA A 195 -10.68 3.73 24.39
N LEU A 196 -11.72 2.90 24.38
CA LEU A 196 -12.49 2.58 25.58
C LEU A 196 -11.65 1.81 26.60
N PHE A 197 -10.91 0.79 26.16
CA PHE A 197 -10.05 0.00 27.02
C PHE A 197 -8.92 0.82 27.64
N GLU A 198 -8.30 1.73 26.89
CA GLU A 198 -7.25 2.62 27.40
C GLU A 198 -7.78 3.54 28.51
N LYS A 199 -9.02 4.04 28.35
CA LYS A 199 -9.65 4.95 29.33
C LYS A 199 -10.17 4.25 30.58
N GLN A 200 -10.72 3.05 30.44
CA GLN A 200 -11.53 2.41 31.49
C GLN A 200 -11.13 0.97 31.81
N GLY A 201 -10.17 0.40 31.09
CA GLY A 201 -9.82 -1.01 31.17
C GLY A 201 -10.92 -1.93 30.65
N LYS A 202 -11.01 -3.12 31.23
CA LYS A 202 -12.00 -4.13 30.84
C LYS A 202 -13.35 -3.83 31.50
N THR A 203 -14.34 -3.46 30.69
CA THR A 203 -15.73 -3.23 31.10
C THR A 203 -16.71 -4.12 30.32
N THR A 204 -17.97 -4.17 30.76
CA THR A 204 -19.04 -4.87 30.03
C THR A 204 -19.21 -4.31 28.62
N GLU A 205 -19.15 -2.99 28.45
CA GLU A 205 -19.29 -2.30 27.16
C GLU A 205 -18.13 -2.67 26.22
N PHE A 206 -16.90 -2.67 26.74
CA PHE A 206 -15.73 -3.13 25.99
C PHE A 206 -15.90 -4.57 25.52
N ASP A 207 -16.37 -5.46 26.40
CA ASP A 207 -16.59 -6.87 26.08
C ASP A 207 -17.71 -7.04 25.02
N LEU A 208 -18.78 -6.24 25.08
CA LEU A 208 -19.86 -6.26 24.08
C LEU A 208 -19.40 -5.76 22.70
N ILE A 209 -18.61 -4.68 22.64
CA ILE A 209 -18.03 -4.18 21.38
C ILE A 209 -17.04 -5.22 20.83
N SER A 210 -16.18 -5.78 21.68
CA SER A 210 -15.21 -6.82 21.28
C SER A 210 -15.89 -8.08 20.75
N LYS A 211 -16.97 -8.53 21.41
CA LYS A 211 -17.83 -9.63 20.94
C LYS A 211 -18.42 -9.31 19.56
N SER A 212 -18.96 -8.12 19.39
CA SER A 212 -19.60 -7.69 18.14
C SER A 212 -18.59 -7.62 16.99
N HIS A 213 -17.44 -6.98 17.21
CA HIS A 213 -16.32 -6.94 16.26
C HIS A 213 -15.88 -8.36 15.85
N ALA A 214 -15.64 -9.25 16.80
CA ALA A 214 -15.22 -10.63 16.51
C ALA A 214 -16.29 -11.43 15.73
N ASN A 215 -17.57 -11.22 16.02
CA ASN A 215 -18.67 -11.87 15.30
C ASN A 215 -18.81 -11.33 13.87
N LEU A 216 -18.63 -10.03 13.65
CA LEU A 216 -18.66 -9.42 12.31
C LEU A 216 -17.48 -9.91 11.48
N LEU A 217 -16.28 -9.97 12.05
CA LEU A 217 -15.11 -10.51 11.38
C LEU A 217 -15.34 -11.97 10.96
N ARG A 218 -15.89 -12.82 11.83
CA ARG A 218 -16.24 -14.21 11.48
C ARG A 218 -17.30 -14.32 10.38
N GLN A 219 -18.20 -13.35 10.26
CA GLN A 219 -19.23 -13.32 9.20
C GLN A 219 -18.70 -12.82 7.87
N TRP A 220 -17.70 -11.93 7.89
CA TRP A 220 -17.25 -11.19 6.70
C TRP A 220 -15.91 -11.63 6.14
N ALA A 221 -15.14 -12.42 6.90
CA ALA A 221 -13.87 -12.95 6.44
C ALA A 221 -14.05 -14.09 5.43
N ASP A 222 -13.34 -14.01 4.30
CA ASP A 222 -13.16 -15.08 3.32
C ASP A 222 -12.07 -16.05 3.82
N ALA A 223 -12.44 -17.32 4.03
CA ALA A 223 -11.55 -18.41 4.48
C ALA A 223 -10.54 -18.86 3.42
#